data_AF-M9YL89-F1
#
_entry.id   AF-M9YL89-F1
#
_cell.length_a   1.000
_cell.length_b   1.000
_cell.length_c   1.000
_cell.angle_alpha   90.00
_cell.angle_beta   90.00
_cell.angle_gamma   90.00
#
_symmetry.space_group_name_H-M   'P 1'
#
loop_
_entity.id
_entity.type
_entity.pdbx_description
1 polymer ?
#
loop_
_entity_poly.entity_id
_entity_poly.type
_entity_poly.pdbx_seq_one_letter_code
_entity_poly.pdbx_strand_id
1 'polypeptide(L)'
;MTDAYPYPICRVVVDGRDITAAISPRLIAISLTDNRGLEADTLDIQLSDHDGLLAIPPRGATVRLWLGWSDSGLVDKGSYTVDETEHSGAPDVLSIRARSADLREGLKTKRERSWDQKALGDVIKAIATSNGLTAVIAPGLAQIPLAHLDQANESDANLLARLGEQHDAIATVKAGRLLFMSAGKSATASGLPLPHITLTRADGDQHRFLQADRDSYSGVRAYYYDVNSAEKKEAIAGEKDNLKDLRHVYTDQTSALNAARGEWSRLQRGTATLSYTLARGRPDLIPELTYSLSGIKDEIAAITWLGSHVAHSVTADAYTTSLELESKLPDGDEVLDLAEEVGDYTGVLAWYRDEKTGKQHRVTAGDQTRPRRLTHLYASKSSAERAVEKEWKKMQAARSGV
;
A
#
# COMPACT_ATOMS: atom_id res chain seq x y z
N MET A 1 -23.84 -19.37 32.10
CA MET A 1 -23.35 -18.27 31.25
C MET A 1 -23.89 -18.57 29.87
N THR A 2 -24.75 -17.72 29.33
CA THR A 2 -25.40 -17.96 28.05
C THR A 2 -24.32 -17.92 26.96
N ASP A 3 -24.12 -19.03 26.25
CA ASP A 3 -23.26 -19.13 25.06
C ASP A 3 -23.87 -18.30 23.93
N ALA A 4 -23.79 -16.98 24.03
CA ALA A 4 -24.17 -16.08 22.95
C ALA A 4 -23.04 -16.10 21.92
N TYR A 5 -23.35 -16.48 20.68
CA TYR A 5 -22.41 -16.39 19.57
C TYR A 5 -21.92 -14.94 19.41
N PRO A 6 -20.62 -14.71 19.13
CA PRO A 6 -20.10 -13.38 18.86
C PRO A 6 -20.87 -12.72 17.71
N TYR A 7 -21.22 -11.44 17.88
CA TYR A 7 -21.93 -10.66 16.87
C TYR A 7 -21.18 -9.35 16.60
N PRO A 8 -21.32 -8.77 15.39
CA PRO A 8 -20.69 -7.50 15.05
C PRO A 8 -21.19 -6.35 15.93
N ILE A 9 -20.28 -5.48 16.34
CA ILE A 9 -20.61 -4.23 17.02
C ILE A 9 -19.93 -3.07 16.32
N CYS A 10 -20.59 -1.91 16.34
CA CYS A 10 -20.02 -0.66 15.86
C CYS A 10 -20.30 0.47 16.86
N ARG A 11 -19.47 1.50 16.79
CA ARG A 11 -19.73 2.79 17.42
C ARG A 11 -19.62 3.89 16.40
N VAL A 12 -20.59 4.80 16.37
CA VAL A 12 -20.64 5.92 15.44
C VAL A 12 -20.91 7.17 16.23
N VAL A 13 -19.96 8.11 16.17
CA VAL A 13 -20.06 9.43 16.80
C VAL A 13 -20.08 10.47 15.70
N VAL A 14 -21.10 11.32 15.68
CA VAL A 14 -21.25 12.42 14.71
C VAL A 14 -21.15 13.76 15.45
N ASP A 15 -20.20 14.60 15.07
CA ASP A 15 -19.91 15.90 15.70
C ASP A 15 -19.81 15.83 17.24
N GLY A 16 -19.17 14.76 17.74
CA GLY A 16 -18.99 14.51 19.17
C GLY A 16 -20.18 13.89 19.89
N ARG A 17 -21.33 13.72 19.22
CA ARG A 17 -22.51 13.03 19.76
C ARG A 17 -22.51 11.56 19.37
N ASP A 18 -22.57 10.68 20.36
CA ASP A 18 -22.73 9.24 20.13
C ASP A 18 -24.16 8.94 19.65
N ILE A 19 -24.29 8.38 18.44
CA ILE A 19 -25.58 8.07 17.81
C ILE A 19 -25.83 6.56 17.71
N THR A 20 -24.93 5.72 18.25
CA THR A 20 -24.97 4.27 18.05
C THR A 20 -26.32 3.66 18.38
N ALA A 21 -26.88 3.97 19.55
CA ALA A 21 -28.16 3.40 19.97
C ALA A 21 -29.33 3.74 19.02
N ALA A 22 -29.29 4.91 18.37
CA ALA A 22 -30.33 5.34 17.45
C ALA A 22 -30.23 4.64 16.08
N ILE A 23 -29.00 4.34 15.63
CA ILE A 23 -28.75 3.76 14.31
C ILE A 23 -28.67 2.23 14.31
N SER A 24 -28.32 1.59 15.44
CA SER A 24 -28.21 0.13 15.52
C SER A 24 -29.45 -0.62 15.03
N PRO A 25 -30.70 -0.27 15.41
CA PRO A 25 -31.89 -0.96 14.88
C PRO A 25 -32.21 -0.63 13.41
N ARG A 26 -31.51 0.34 12.82
CA ARG A 26 -31.71 0.83 11.45
C ARG A 26 -30.56 0.47 10.52
N LEU A 27 -29.51 -0.17 11.02
CA LEU A 27 -28.29 -0.38 10.27
C LEU A 27 -28.54 -1.37 9.12
N ILE A 28 -28.37 -0.90 7.88
CA ILE A 28 -28.36 -1.75 6.69
C ILE A 28 -26.93 -2.23 6.45
N ALA A 29 -26.00 -1.28 6.30
CA ALA A 29 -24.59 -1.57 6.06
C ALA A 29 -23.67 -0.43 6.51
N ILE A 30 -22.46 -0.78 6.94
CA ILE A 30 -21.29 0.11 7.02
C ILE A 30 -20.22 -0.50 6.12
N SER A 31 -19.74 0.26 5.16
CA SER A 31 -18.60 -0.09 4.33
C SER A 31 -17.48 0.91 4.60
N LEU A 32 -16.30 0.41 4.95
CA LEU A 32 -15.09 1.22 5.11
C LEU A 32 -13.99 0.66 4.22
N THR A 33 -13.44 1.49 3.36
CA THR A 33 -12.27 1.16 2.53
C THR A 33 -11.08 2.00 3.00
N ASP A 34 -10.08 1.33 3.57
CA ASP A 34 -8.78 1.90 3.93
C ASP A 34 -7.82 1.73 2.74
N ASN A 35 -7.32 2.86 2.23
CA ASN A 35 -6.42 2.94 1.09
C ASN A 35 -4.98 3.24 1.52
N ARG A 36 -4.04 2.84 0.68
CA ARG A 36 -2.64 3.19 0.86
C ARG A 36 -2.35 4.56 0.26
N GLY A 37 -1.66 5.40 1.03
CA GLY A 37 -1.16 6.70 0.54
C GLY A 37 -2.07 7.87 0.84
N LEU A 38 -2.11 8.82 -0.10
CA LEU A 38 -2.95 10.02 -0.04
C LEU A 38 -4.31 9.80 -0.73
N GLU A 39 -4.57 8.60 -1.25
CA GLU A 39 -5.91 8.23 -1.64
C GLU A 39 -6.80 8.26 -0.38
N ALA A 40 -7.95 8.92 -0.48
CA ALA A 40 -8.81 9.09 0.66
C ALA A 40 -9.51 7.78 1.00
N ASP A 41 -9.46 7.39 2.27
CA ASP A 41 -10.32 6.33 2.80
C ASP A 41 -11.79 6.75 2.62
N THR A 42 -12.65 5.77 2.33
CA THR A 42 -14.08 6.01 2.08
C THR A 42 -14.91 5.25 3.10
N LEU A 43 -15.86 5.95 3.71
CA LEU A 43 -16.85 5.41 4.65
C LEU A 43 -18.24 5.64 4.07
N ASP A 44 -18.97 4.56 3.81
CA ASP A 44 -20.39 4.58 3.44
C ASP A 44 -21.22 3.96 4.57
N ILE A 45 -22.23 4.67 5.06
CA ILE A 45 -23.19 4.18 6.05
C ILE A 45 -24.58 4.23 5.43
N GLN A 46 -25.27 3.09 5.44
CA GLN A 46 -26.65 2.95 4.97
C GLN A 46 -27.57 2.62 6.13
N LEU A 47 -28.62 3.42 6.29
CA LEU A 47 -29.60 3.30 7.36
C LEU A 47 -31.02 3.22 6.78
N SER A 48 -31.86 2.40 7.39
CA SER A 48 -33.29 2.40 7.14
C SER A 48 -33.94 3.62 7.79
N ASP A 49 -34.65 4.40 6.98
CA ASP A 49 -35.48 5.53 7.43
C ASP A 49 -36.97 5.26 7.21
N HIS A 50 -37.40 4.01 7.42
CA HIS A 50 -38.77 3.55 7.18
C HIS A 50 -39.87 4.32 7.93
N ASP A 51 -39.52 5.13 8.92
CA ASP A 51 -40.43 5.97 9.71
C ASP A 51 -40.10 7.48 9.62
N GLY A 52 -39.13 7.87 8.79
CA GLY A 52 -38.75 9.27 8.54
C GLY A 52 -38.17 10.01 9.76
N LEU A 53 -37.66 9.29 10.76
CA LEU A 53 -37.14 9.88 11.99
C LEU A 53 -35.65 10.26 11.91
N LEU A 54 -34.92 9.81 10.89
CA LEU A 54 -33.50 10.15 10.75
C LEU A 54 -33.31 11.56 10.18
N ALA A 55 -32.58 12.39 10.91
CA ALA A 55 -32.09 13.64 10.36
C ALA A 55 -30.95 13.38 9.37
N ILE A 56 -31.02 14.01 8.20
CA ILE A 56 -29.91 14.02 7.24
C ILE A 56 -28.76 14.85 7.82
N PRO A 57 -27.56 14.29 8.05
CA PRO A 57 -26.45 15.06 8.60
C PRO A 57 -25.97 16.13 7.61
N PRO A 58 -25.50 17.29 8.07
CA PRO A 58 -24.99 18.31 7.18
C PRO A 58 -23.67 17.86 6.53
N ARG A 59 -23.45 18.29 5.29
CA ARG A 59 -22.13 18.18 4.65
C ARG A 59 -21.07 18.87 5.51
N GLY A 60 -19.94 18.22 5.71
CA GLY A 60 -18.85 18.68 6.58
C GLY A 60 -18.92 18.17 8.01
N ALA A 61 -20.00 17.48 8.41
CA ALA A 61 -20.06 16.82 9.72
C ALA A 61 -18.92 15.80 9.88
N THR A 62 -18.38 15.70 11.09
CA THR A 62 -17.32 14.74 11.43
C THR A 62 -17.93 13.46 11.96
N VAL A 63 -17.64 12.33 11.31
CA VAL A 63 -18.03 10.98 11.70
C VAL A 63 -16.81 10.23 12.22
N ARG A 64 -16.84 9.77 13.47
CA ARG A 64 -15.82 8.86 14.02
C ARG A 64 -16.40 7.46 14.17
N LEU A 65 -15.68 6.48 13.64
CA LEU A 65 -16.13 5.10 13.54
C LEU A 65 -15.27 4.18 14.40
N TRP A 66 -15.91 3.25 15.09
CA TRP A 66 -15.27 2.06 15.62
C TRP A 66 -16.01 0.83 15.14
N LEU A 67 -15.26 -0.22 14.81
CA LEU A 67 -15.78 -1.53 14.40
C LEU A 67 -15.22 -2.63 15.30
N GLY A 68 -15.96 -3.72 15.48
CA GLY A 68 -15.49 -4.82 16.31
C GLY A 68 -16.51 -5.93 16.51
N TRP A 69 -16.24 -6.74 17.53
CA TRP A 69 -17.11 -7.87 17.91
C TRP A 69 -17.47 -7.80 19.39
N SER A 70 -18.61 -8.39 19.76
CA SER A 70 -19.07 -8.43 21.15
C SER A 70 -18.10 -9.11 22.13
N ASP A 71 -17.22 -9.99 21.64
CA ASP A 71 -16.24 -10.75 22.44
C ASP A 71 -14.84 -10.10 22.48
N SER A 72 -14.43 -9.39 21.42
CA SER A 72 -13.11 -8.75 21.33
C SER A 72 -13.12 -7.23 21.52
N GLY A 73 -14.29 -6.61 21.49
CA GLY A 73 -14.47 -5.17 21.68
C GLY A 73 -14.30 -4.36 20.39
N LEU A 74 -14.34 -3.03 20.55
CA LEU A 74 -14.29 -2.04 19.48
C LEU A 74 -12.85 -1.57 19.21
N VAL A 75 -12.52 -1.39 17.93
CA VAL A 75 -11.25 -0.78 17.48
C VAL A 75 -11.57 0.51 16.74
N ASP A 76 -10.81 1.56 17.05
CA ASP A 76 -10.95 2.88 16.42
C ASP A 76 -10.51 2.82 14.96
N LYS A 77 -11.42 3.20 14.06
CA LYS A 77 -11.18 3.25 12.62
C LYS A 77 -10.97 4.66 12.10
N GLY A 78 -10.87 5.67 12.98
CA GLY A 78 -10.55 7.04 12.60
C GLY A 78 -11.77 7.93 12.38
N SER A 79 -11.51 9.12 11.85
CA SER A 79 -12.50 10.18 11.65
C SER A 79 -12.60 10.58 10.18
N TYR A 80 -13.83 10.78 9.73
CA TYR A 80 -14.22 11.00 8.35
C TYR A 80 -15.10 12.24 8.27
N THR A 81 -15.01 12.99 7.18
CA THR A 81 -15.84 14.18 6.93
C THR A 81 -16.92 13.81 5.92
N VAL A 82 -18.19 14.03 6.28
CA VAL A 82 -19.34 13.80 5.37
C VAL A 82 -19.21 14.72 4.16
N ASP A 83 -19.20 14.15 2.96
CA ASP A 83 -19.16 14.91 1.71
C ASP A 83 -20.47 14.80 0.92
N GLU A 84 -21.16 13.67 1.04
CA GLU A 84 -22.39 13.38 0.30
C GLU A 84 -23.41 12.67 1.20
N THR A 85 -24.68 13.05 1.04
CA THR A 85 -25.83 12.43 1.69
C THR A 85 -26.92 12.23 0.67
N GLU A 86 -27.51 11.04 0.64
CA GLU A 86 -28.59 10.68 -0.27
C GLU A 86 -29.74 10.06 0.55
N HIS A 87 -30.99 10.42 0.22
CA HIS A 87 -32.17 9.76 0.74
C HIS A 87 -33.00 9.24 -0.44
N SER A 88 -33.26 7.94 -0.49
CA SER A 88 -34.12 7.30 -1.49
C SER A 88 -35.47 6.94 -0.90
N GLY A 89 -36.50 6.83 -1.74
CA GLY A 89 -37.83 6.35 -1.33
C GLY A 89 -37.98 4.82 -1.43
N ALA A 90 -39.00 4.29 -0.75
CA ALA A 90 -39.54 2.92 -0.77
C ALA A 90 -38.59 1.80 -1.32
N PRO A 91 -37.87 1.08 -0.43
CA PRO A 91 -37.75 1.36 1.00
C PRO A 91 -37.01 2.68 1.24
N ASP A 92 -37.44 3.43 2.25
CA ASP A 92 -36.80 4.69 2.62
C ASP A 92 -35.42 4.41 3.23
N VAL A 93 -34.36 4.93 2.59
CA VAL A 93 -32.96 4.67 2.95
C VAL A 93 -32.17 5.97 2.95
N LEU A 94 -31.43 6.19 4.04
CA LEU A 94 -30.44 7.26 4.16
C LEU A 94 -29.04 6.67 3.93
N SER A 95 -28.35 7.17 2.90
CA SER A 95 -26.96 6.87 2.59
C SER A 95 -26.08 8.06 2.95
N ILE A 96 -25.06 7.84 3.76
CA ILE A 96 -24.09 8.85 4.19
C ILE A 96 -22.72 8.42 3.69
N ARG A 97 -22.12 9.20 2.81
CA ARG A 97 -20.73 9.02 2.38
C ARG A 97 -19.85 10.05 3.05
N ALA A 98 -18.72 9.57 3.55
CA ALA A 98 -17.70 10.36 4.20
C ALA A 98 -16.33 9.90 3.71
N ARG A 99 -15.37 10.83 3.69
CA ARG A 99 -13.98 10.53 3.32
C ARG A 99 -13.04 10.90 4.45
N SER A 100 -11.87 10.28 4.50
CA SER A 100 -10.87 10.61 5.52
C SER A 100 -10.68 12.12 5.63
N ALA A 101 -10.80 12.63 6.85
CA ALA A 101 -10.67 14.05 7.17
C ALA A 101 -9.22 14.56 7.02
N ASP A 102 -8.28 13.64 6.81
CA ASP A 102 -6.85 13.90 6.87
C ASP A 102 -6.31 14.77 5.72
N LEU A 103 -7.02 14.84 4.58
CA LEU A 103 -6.69 15.76 3.50
C LEU A 103 -7.30 17.15 3.74
N ARG A 104 -6.61 17.95 4.56
CA ARG A 104 -6.91 19.37 4.78
C ARG A 104 -7.08 20.12 3.45
N GLU A 105 -7.99 21.08 3.37
CA GLU A 105 -8.20 21.95 2.19
C GLU A 105 -6.89 22.56 1.66
N GLY A 106 -5.98 22.92 2.56
CA GLY A 106 -4.65 23.45 2.20
C GLY A 106 -3.80 22.48 1.37
N LEU A 107 -3.95 21.16 1.56
CA LEU A 107 -3.22 20.15 0.79
C LEU A 107 -3.75 20.01 -0.63
N LYS A 108 -5.03 20.32 -0.84
CA LYS A 108 -5.70 20.27 -2.16
C LYS A 108 -5.52 21.56 -2.94
N THR A 109 -5.13 22.65 -2.26
CA THR A 109 -4.90 23.95 -2.87
C THR A 109 -3.66 23.90 -3.77
N LYS A 110 -3.81 24.35 -5.02
CA LYS A 110 -2.70 24.45 -5.98
C LYS A 110 -1.75 25.57 -5.60
N ARG A 111 -0.44 25.35 -5.80
CA ARG A 111 0.62 26.31 -5.46
C ARG A 111 1.65 26.39 -6.57
N GLU A 112 2.42 27.47 -6.52
CA GLU A 112 3.62 27.69 -7.31
C GLU A 112 4.81 27.90 -6.37
N ARG A 113 5.74 26.95 -6.35
CA ARG A 113 6.97 26.98 -5.54
C ARG A 113 8.09 26.27 -6.28
N SER A 114 9.32 26.67 -5.98
CA SER A 114 10.53 26.02 -6.48
C SER A 114 11.49 25.77 -5.32
N TRP A 115 12.22 24.66 -5.38
CA TRP A 115 13.20 24.26 -4.37
C TRP A 115 14.51 23.87 -5.05
N ASP A 116 15.54 24.65 -4.77
CA ASP A 116 16.90 24.41 -5.27
C ASP A 116 17.79 23.76 -4.20
N GLN A 117 18.50 22.70 -4.59
CA GLN A 117 19.52 22.05 -3.75
C GLN A 117 19.01 21.75 -2.33
N LYS A 118 17.80 21.20 -2.25
CA LYS A 118 17.15 20.82 -0.98
C LYS A 118 17.16 19.32 -0.79
N ALA A 119 17.19 18.87 0.45
CA ALA A 119 16.87 17.49 0.74
C ALA A 119 15.36 17.28 0.61
N LEU A 120 14.95 16.09 0.16
CA LEU A 120 13.53 15.70 0.10
C LEU A 120 12.86 15.92 1.47
N GLY A 121 13.55 15.60 2.56
CA GLY A 121 13.06 15.81 3.91
C GLY A 121 12.68 17.27 4.22
N ASP A 122 13.38 18.24 3.65
CA ASP A 122 13.11 19.66 3.88
C ASP A 122 11.85 20.13 3.15
N VAL A 123 11.64 19.64 1.93
CA VAL A 123 10.42 19.90 1.14
C VAL A 123 9.19 19.37 1.87
N ILE A 124 9.23 18.11 2.31
CA ILE A 124 8.12 17.47 3.03
C ILE A 124 7.83 18.19 4.36
N LYS A 125 8.85 18.60 5.12
CA LYS A 125 8.69 19.40 6.35
C LYS A 125 8.04 20.76 6.08
N ALA A 126 8.44 21.44 5.01
CA ALA A 126 7.86 22.72 4.63
C ALA A 126 6.37 22.57 4.30
N ILE A 127 6.00 21.53 3.54
CA ILE A 127 4.60 21.21 3.21
C ILE A 127 3.80 20.87 4.47
N ALA A 128 4.33 20.04 5.36
CA ALA A 128 3.66 19.69 6.61
C ALA A 128 3.37 20.95 7.44
N THR A 129 4.39 21.79 7.63
CA THR A 129 4.30 23.02 8.42
C THR A 129 3.28 24.01 7.83
N SER A 130 3.28 24.22 6.50
CA SER A 130 2.32 25.11 5.84
C SER A 130 0.87 24.64 5.96
N ASN A 131 0.68 23.34 6.21
CA ASN A 131 -0.62 22.74 6.41
C ASN A 131 -0.93 22.47 7.89
N GLY A 132 -0.11 22.94 8.83
CA GLY A 132 -0.29 22.75 10.28
C GLY A 132 -0.17 21.30 10.74
N LEU A 133 0.68 20.52 10.06
CA LEU A 133 0.94 19.11 10.33
C LEU A 133 2.39 18.93 10.82
N THR A 134 2.62 17.87 11.60
CA THR A 134 3.98 17.45 11.97
C THR A 134 4.50 16.42 10.98
N ALA A 135 5.63 16.70 10.32
CA ALA A 135 6.25 15.74 9.40
C ALA A 135 6.92 14.58 10.17
N VAL A 136 6.70 13.35 9.71
CA VAL A 136 7.41 12.14 10.13
C VAL A 136 7.88 11.43 8.87
N ILE A 137 9.19 11.36 8.67
CA ILE A 137 9.79 10.97 7.40
C ILE A 137 10.78 9.83 7.66
N ALA A 138 10.74 8.78 6.86
CA ALA A 138 11.70 7.69 6.94
C ALA A 138 13.14 8.24 6.75
N PRO A 139 14.12 7.87 7.59
CA PRO A 139 15.46 8.48 7.58
C PRO A 139 16.16 8.45 6.21
N GLY A 140 16.05 7.34 5.48
CA GLY A 140 16.67 7.21 4.15
C GLY A 140 16.09 8.18 3.12
N LEU A 141 14.76 8.35 3.12
CA LEU A 141 14.07 9.29 2.22
C LEU A 141 14.40 10.74 2.57
N ALA A 142 14.52 11.06 3.85
CA ALA A 142 14.76 12.43 4.31
C ALA A 142 16.08 13.03 3.80
N GLN A 143 17.09 12.19 3.52
CA GLN A 143 18.43 12.60 3.10
C GLN A 143 18.62 12.66 1.58
N ILE A 144 17.62 12.26 0.79
CA ILE A 144 17.74 12.26 -0.68
C ILE A 144 17.93 13.71 -1.16
N PRO A 145 19.05 14.04 -1.83
CA PRO A 145 19.26 15.37 -2.38
C PRO A 145 18.40 15.54 -3.64
N LEU A 146 17.75 16.69 -3.75
CA LEU A 146 17.04 17.14 -4.93
C LEU A 146 17.84 18.27 -5.57
N ALA A 147 18.29 18.05 -6.81
CA ALA A 147 19.03 19.08 -7.54
C ALA A 147 18.16 20.33 -7.73
N HIS A 148 16.92 20.09 -8.17
CA HIS A 148 15.89 21.09 -8.37
C HIS A 148 14.51 20.41 -8.34
N LEU A 149 13.50 21.06 -7.77
CA LEU A 149 12.12 20.61 -7.77
C LEU A 149 11.20 21.80 -7.97
N ASP A 150 10.26 21.67 -8.90
CA ASP A 150 9.17 22.62 -9.07
C ASP A 150 7.82 22.01 -8.65
N GLN A 151 7.01 22.83 -8.01
CA GLN A 151 5.57 22.66 -7.85
C GLN A 151 4.92 23.75 -8.69
N ALA A 152 4.50 23.42 -9.91
CA ALA A 152 3.94 24.38 -10.85
C ALA A 152 2.43 24.15 -11.00
N ASN A 153 1.62 25.04 -10.42
CA ASN A 153 0.15 24.91 -10.38
C ASN A 153 -0.30 23.52 -9.90
N GLU A 154 0.42 22.97 -8.93
CA GLU A 154 0.27 21.62 -8.40
C GLU A 154 -0.11 21.72 -6.93
N SER A 155 -1.03 20.87 -6.46
CA SER A 155 -1.40 20.84 -5.04
C SER A 155 -0.32 20.16 -4.20
N ASP A 156 -0.28 20.45 -2.90
CA ASP A 156 0.68 19.78 -2.01
C ASP A 156 0.45 18.26 -2.00
N ALA A 157 -0.81 17.81 -2.05
CA ALA A 157 -1.16 16.39 -2.14
C ALA A 157 -0.63 15.75 -3.43
N ASN A 158 -0.77 16.42 -4.57
CA ASN A 158 -0.27 15.90 -5.84
C ASN A 158 1.27 15.86 -5.87
N LEU A 159 1.92 16.90 -5.36
CA LEU A 159 3.38 16.93 -5.24
C LEU A 159 3.89 15.79 -4.35
N LEU A 160 3.26 15.58 -3.19
CA LEU A 160 3.59 14.49 -2.27
C LEU A 160 3.38 13.12 -2.91
N ALA A 161 2.28 12.95 -3.65
CA ALA A 161 2.02 11.72 -4.40
C ALA A 161 3.12 11.49 -5.45
N ARG A 162 3.43 12.49 -6.27
CA ARG A 162 4.47 12.44 -7.31
C ARG A 162 5.85 12.12 -6.75
N LEU A 163 6.25 12.76 -5.65
CA LEU A 163 7.49 12.44 -4.93
C LEU A 163 7.45 11.01 -4.35
N GLY A 164 6.30 10.57 -3.88
CA GLY A 164 6.05 9.19 -3.48
C GLY A 164 6.31 8.21 -4.62
N GLU A 165 5.74 8.44 -5.80
CA GLU A 165 5.95 7.57 -6.96
C GLU A 165 7.42 7.55 -7.39
N GLN A 166 8.07 8.71 -7.43
CA GLN A 166 9.48 8.84 -7.83
C GLN A 166 10.44 8.12 -6.88
N HIS A 167 10.10 7.96 -5.61
CA HIS A 167 10.99 7.40 -4.58
C HIS A 167 10.47 6.10 -3.96
N ASP A 168 9.50 5.44 -4.59
CA ASP A 168 8.77 4.28 -4.05
C ASP A 168 8.34 4.47 -2.59
N ALA A 169 7.71 5.60 -2.33
CA ALA A 169 7.29 6.04 -1.02
C ALA A 169 5.78 6.35 -0.99
N ILE A 170 5.25 6.31 0.23
CA ILE A 170 3.85 6.53 0.55
C ILE A 170 3.80 7.78 1.41
N ALA A 171 3.06 8.78 0.92
CA ALA A 171 2.63 9.91 1.72
C ALA A 171 1.26 9.60 2.32
N THR A 172 1.03 9.84 3.60
CA THR A 172 -0.32 9.76 4.20
C THR A 172 -0.41 10.74 5.36
N VAL A 173 -1.61 11.23 5.67
CA VAL A 173 -1.84 12.09 6.83
C VAL A 173 -2.63 11.29 7.85
N LYS A 174 -2.15 11.21 9.09
CA LYS A 174 -2.85 10.54 10.19
C LYS A 174 -2.61 11.27 11.49
N ALA A 175 -3.68 11.53 12.25
CA ALA A 175 -3.61 12.14 13.58
C ALA A 175 -2.76 13.43 13.63
N GLY A 176 -2.94 14.32 12.65
CA GLY A 176 -2.22 15.59 12.56
C GLY A 176 -0.75 15.47 12.14
N ARG A 177 -0.32 14.31 11.66
CA ARG A 177 1.04 14.06 11.16
C ARG A 177 1.02 13.75 9.68
N LEU A 178 1.94 14.34 8.92
CA LEU A 178 2.24 13.95 7.56
C LEU A 178 3.33 12.87 7.61
N LEU A 179 2.98 11.64 7.30
CA LEU A 179 3.88 10.51 7.23
C LEU A 179 4.40 10.37 5.79
N PHE A 180 5.71 10.21 5.63
CA PHE A 180 6.34 9.92 4.35
C PHE A 180 7.34 8.78 4.51
N MET A 181 6.99 7.59 4.03
CA MET A 181 7.70 6.35 4.33
C MET A 181 7.83 5.46 3.10
N SER A 182 8.87 4.63 3.04
CA SER A 182 9.09 3.71 1.91
C SER A 182 7.95 2.70 1.80
N ALA A 183 7.48 2.47 0.57
CA ALA A 183 6.44 1.50 0.29
C ALA A 183 6.94 0.07 0.52
N GLY A 184 6.09 -0.79 1.09
CA GLY A 184 6.36 -2.22 1.20
C GLY A 184 7.45 -2.61 2.20
N LYS A 185 8.00 -1.66 2.98
CA LYS A 185 8.92 -1.96 4.09
C LYS A 185 8.23 -2.54 5.30
N SER A 186 6.90 -2.42 5.37
CA SER A 186 6.11 -2.99 6.48
C SER A 186 6.61 -2.49 7.83
N ALA A 187 6.91 -1.19 7.87
CA ALA A 187 7.34 -0.47 9.04
C ALA A 187 6.57 0.85 9.11
N THR A 188 6.36 1.31 10.32
CA THR A 188 5.86 2.66 10.58
C THR A 188 6.85 3.72 10.05
N ALA A 189 6.41 4.97 9.89
CA ALA A 189 7.29 6.06 9.47
C ALA A 189 8.48 6.31 10.41
N SER A 190 8.39 5.90 11.69
CA SER A 190 9.49 5.93 12.66
C SER A 190 10.42 4.70 12.58
N GLY A 191 10.18 3.77 11.65
CA GLY A 191 10.98 2.57 11.44
C GLY A 191 10.62 1.37 12.33
N LEU A 192 9.56 1.46 13.15
CA LEU A 192 9.11 0.31 13.93
C LEU A 192 8.40 -0.71 13.03
N PRO A 193 8.69 -2.02 13.15
CA PRO A 193 8.07 -3.04 12.31
C PRO A 193 6.56 -3.10 12.54
N LEU A 194 5.81 -3.20 11.46
CA LEU A 194 4.38 -3.49 11.50
C LEU A 194 4.15 -4.99 11.77
N PRO A 195 3.05 -5.35 12.43
CA PRO A 195 2.76 -6.75 12.71
C PRO A 195 2.58 -7.55 11.42
N HIS A 196 3.04 -8.80 11.45
CA HIS A 196 2.81 -9.77 10.41
C HIS A 196 1.59 -10.62 10.76
N ILE A 197 0.70 -10.82 9.80
CA ILE A 197 -0.57 -11.53 9.97
C ILE A 197 -0.48 -12.90 9.31
N THR A 198 -0.62 -13.95 10.10
CA THR A 198 -0.75 -15.31 9.56
C THR A 198 -2.22 -15.64 9.37
N LEU A 199 -2.57 -16.03 8.15
CA LEU A 199 -3.89 -16.49 7.75
C LEU A 199 -3.82 -17.95 7.30
N THR A 200 -4.94 -18.62 7.41
CA THR A 200 -5.16 -20.01 7.03
C THR A 200 -6.37 -20.08 6.12
N ARG A 201 -6.55 -21.21 5.43
CA ARG A 201 -7.75 -21.42 4.61
C ARG A 201 -9.07 -21.30 5.40
N ALA A 202 -9.05 -21.50 6.72
CA ALA A 202 -10.25 -21.41 7.57
C ALA A 202 -10.64 -19.97 7.94
N ASP A 203 -9.75 -18.99 7.74
CA ASP A 203 -10.03 -17.60 8.10
C ASP A 203 -10.96 -16.88 7.09
N GLY A 204 -11.12 -17.44 5.89
CA GLY A 204 -11.93 -16.85 4.83
C GLY A 204 -12.34 -17.83 3.74
N ASP A 205 -13.37 -17.43 2.98
CA ASP A 205 -14.07 -18.34 2.08
C ASP A 205 -13.66 -18.16 0.61
N GLN A 206 -13.42 -16.91 0.20
CA GLN A 206 -13.13 -16.55 -1.19
C GLN A 206 -11.71 -15.99 -1.34
N HIS A 207 -11.01 -16.44 -2.39
CA HIS A 207 -9.75 -15.85 -2.80
C HIS A 207 -9.59 -15.87 -4.32
N ARG A 208 -8.86 -14.91 -4.85
CA ARG A 208 -8.45 -14.88 -6.25
C ARG A 208 -6.97 -14.56 -6.32
N PHE A 209 -6.18 -15.54 -6.77
CA PHE A 209 -4.77 -15.36 -7.07
C PHE A 209 -4.62 -15.09 -8.57
N LEU A 210 -3.89 -14.03 -8.91
CA LEU A 210 -3.52 -13.70 -10.26
C LEU A 210 -2.01 -13.49 -10.31
N GLN A 211 -1.34 -14.37 -11.03
CA GLN A 211 0.01 -14.16 -11.52
C GLN A 211 -0.08 -13.90 -13.00
N ALA A 212 0.36 -12.73 -13.44
CA ALA A 212 0.21 -12.32 -14.81
C ALA A 212 1.50 -11.70 -15.32
N ASP A 213 1.98 -12.18 -16.47
CA ASP A 213 3.08 -11.57 -17.23
C ASP A 213 2.57 -10.38 -18.06
N ARG A 214 1.52 -9.68 -17.60
CA ARG A 214 1.00 -8.49 -18.29
C ARG A 214 2.09 -7.43 -18.26
N ASP A 215 2.46 -6.95 -19.44
CA ASP A 215 3.58 -6.04 -19.63
C ASP A 215 4.86 -6.61 -19.01
N SER A 216 5.34 -7.74 -19.55
CA SER A 216 6.55 -8.47 -19.14
C SER A 216 7.82 -7.62 -19.35
N TYR A 217 7.87 -6.50 -18.66
CA TYR A 217 8.98 -5.58 -18.64
C TYR A 217 10.09 -6.26 -17.85
N SER A 218 11.26 -6.29 -18.48
CA SER A 218 12.51 -6.71 -17.89
C SER A 218 13.13 -5.56 -17.07
N GLY A 219 12.72 -4.32 -17.32
CA GLY A 219 13.14 -3.14 -16.58
C GLY A 219 12.32 -1.90 -16.89
N VAL A 220 12.69 -0.79 -16.27
CA VAL A 220 12.09 0.54 -16.47
C VAL A 220 13.17 1.51 -16.91
N ARG A 221 12.86 2.33 -17.92
CA ARG A 221 13.71 3.39 -18.42
C ARG A 221 13.11 4.75 -18.16
N ALA A 222 13.90 5.63 -17.56
CA ALA A 222 13.63 7.04 -17.40
C ALA A 222 14.61 7.86 -18.24
N TYR A 223 14.22 9.07 -18.63
CA TYR A 223 15.08 9.96 -19.39
C TYR A 223 15.44 11.20 -18.57
N TYR A 224 16.63 11.76 -18.81
CA TYR A 224 17.06 13.04 -18.24
C TYR A 224 17.89 13.82 -19.26
N TYR A 225 18.07 15.12 -19.03
CA TYR A 225 19.01 15.93 -19.82
C TYR A 225 20.35 16.02 -19.13
N ASP A 226 21.44 15.80 -19.87
CA ASP A 226 22.77 16.18 -19.39
C ASP A 226 22.92 17.69 -19.46
N VAL A 227 23.14 18.32 -18.30
CA VAL A 227 23.29 19.77 -18.14
C VAL A 227 24.40 20.33 -19.04
N ASN A 228 25.45 19.55 -19.31
CA ASN A 228 26.61 20.03 -20.05
C ASN A 228 26.53 19.83 -21.56
N SER A 229 25.80 18.81 -22.03
CA SER A 229 25.69 18.51 -23.47
C SER A 229 24.32 18.82 -24.08
N ALA A 230 23.31 19.12 -23.26
CA ALA A 230 21.89 19.21 -23.66
C ALA A 230 21.36 17.93 -24.35
N GLU A 231 22.08 16.82 -24.22
CA GLU A 231 21.67 15.53 -24.75
C GLU A 231 20.72 14.83 -23.80
N LYS A 232 19.70 14.20 -24.38
CA LYS A 232 18.76 13.34 -23.65
C LYS A 232 19.43 11.99 -23.39
N LYS A 233 19.69 11.68 -22.11
CA LYS A 233 20.26 10.41 -21.64
C LYS A 233 19.21 9.55 -20.95
N GLU A 234 19.52 8.27 -20.78
CA GLU A 234 18.65 7.28 -20.14
C GLU A 234 19.23 6.80 -18.79
N ALA A 235 18.33 6.52 -17.85
CA ALA A 235 18.61 5.81 -16.61
C ALA A 235 17.69 4.59 -16.57
N ILE A 236 18.24 3.41 -16.30
CA ILE A 236 17.53 2.14 -16.37
C ILE A 236 17.63 1.42 -15.03
N ALA A 237 16.50 0.90 -14.55
CA ALA A 237 16.41 -0.04 -13.44
C ALA A 237 15.90 -1.39 -13.96
N GLY A 238 16.57 -2.49 -13.58
CA GLY A 238 16.29 -3.82 -14.11
C GLY A 238 17.13 -4.14 -15.36
N GLU A 239 16.63 -5.09 -16.15
CA GLU A 239 17.27 -5.62 -17.35
C GLU A 239 16.98 -4.76 -18.59
N LYS A 240 17.93 -4.70 -19.53
CA LYS A 240 17.82 -3.91 -20.79
C LYS A 240 17.22 -4.70 -21.97
N ASP A 241 16.15 -5.47 -21.76
CA ASP A 241 15.44 -6.17 -22.85
C ASP A 241 14.14 -5.45 -23.20
N ASN A 242 13.02 -5.88 -22.62
CA ASN A 242 11.75 -5.18 -22.73
C ASN A 242 11.63 -4.10 -21.64
N LEU A 243 11.73 -2.82 -22.00
CA LEU A 243 11.73 -1.70 -21.05
C LEU A 243 10.39 -0.94 -21.04
N LYS A 244 9.90 -0.60 -19.85
CA LYS A 244 8.83 0.39 -19.69
C LYS A 244 9.42 1.79 -19.74
N ASP A 245 9.01 2.58 -20.72
CA ASP A 245 9.43 3.98 -20.81
C ASP A 245 8.59 4.89 -19.92
N LEU A 246 9.23 5.59 -18.99
CA LEU A 246 8.60 6.67 -18.24
C LEU A 246 8.41 7.89 -19.13
N ARG A 247 7.19 8.41 -19.15
CA ARG A 247 6.82 9.55 -20.00
C ARG A 247 7.50 10.85 -19.58
N HIS A 248 7.79 11.01 -18.29
CA HIS A 248 8.42 12.21 -17.75
C HIS A 248 9.93 12.21 -17.99
N VAL A 249 10.47 13.38 -18.34
CA VAL A 249 11.91 13.62 -18.43
C VAL A 249 12.35 14.36 -17.17
N TYR A 250 13.35 13.81 -16.49
CA TYR A 250 13.84 14.31 -15.22
C TYR A 250 15.00 15.29 -15.42
N THR A 251 15.25 16.11 -14.40
CA THR A 251 16.29 17.14 -14.42
C THR A 251 17.70 16.55 -14.41
N ASP A 252 17.90 15.42 -13.74
CA ASP A 252 19.22 14.82 -13.54
C ASP A 252 19.16 13.28 -13.53
N GLN A 253 20.34 12.65 -13.64
CA GLN A 253 20.48 11.20 -13.68
C GLN A 253 19.96 10.51 -12.41
N THR A 254 20.19 11.09 -11.23
CA THR A 254 19.81 10.52 -9.94
C THR A 254 18.28 10.49 -9.81
N SER A 255 17.63 11.59 -10.16
CA SER A 255 16.17 11.74 -10.19
C SER A 255 15.53 10.74 -11.15
N ALA A 256 16.09 10.58 -12.37
CA ALA A 256 15.63 9.60 -13.34
C ALA A 256 15.82 8.16 -12.84
N LEU A 257 16.98 7.85 -12.25
CA LEU A 257 17.27 6.52 -11.73
C LEU A 257 16.35 6.15 -10.57
N ASN A 258 16.10 7.08 -9.65
CA ASN A 258 15.17 6.87 -8.54
C ASN A 258 13.76 6.57 -9.05
N ALA A 259 13.28 7.35 -10.02
CA ALA A 259 11.97 7.12 -10.63
C ALA A 259 11.89 5.75 -11.33
N ALA A 260 12.93 5.40 -12.11
CA ALA A 260 13.00 4.10 -12.76
C ALA A 260 12.97 2.95 -11.74
N ARG A 261 13.74 3.08 -10.65
CA ARG A 261 13.74 2.09 -9.56
C ARG A 261 12.39 1.98 -8.88
N GLY A 262 11.73 3.10 -8.57
CA GLY A 262 10.43 3.05 -7.89
C GLY A 262 9.33 2.44 -8.74
N GLU A 263 9.28 2.79 -10.02
CA GLU A 263 8.37 2.14 -10.97
C GLU A 263 8.72 0.66 -11.18
N TRP A 264 10.00 0.30 -11.18
CA TRP A 264 10.42 -1.09 -11.28
C TRP A 264 9.97 -1.91 -10.07
N SER A 265 10.19 -1.40 -8.85
CA SER A 265 9.71 -2.03 -7.62
C SER A 265 8.19 -2.18 -7.61
N ARG A 266 7.44 -1.18 -8.09
CA ARG A 266 5.98 -1.26 -8.24
C ARG A 266 5.56 -2.35 -9.21
N LEU A 267 6.19 -2.44 -10.39
CA LEU A 267 5.93 -3.52 -11.36
C LEU A 267 6.22 -4.89 -10.76
N GLN A 268 7.35 -5.05 -10.06
CA GLN A 268 7.71 -6.31 -9.42
C GLN A 268 6.69 -6.75 -8.37
N ARG A 269 6.21 -5.82 -7.51
CA ARG A 269 5.15 -6.14 -6.54
C ARG A 269 3.87 -6.62 -7.21
N GLY A 270 3.50 -6.00 -8.33
CA GLY A 270 2.30 -6.31 -9.12
C GLY A 270 2.36 -7.60 -9.94
N THR A 271 3.50 -8.28 -10.03
CA THR A 271 3.63 -9.55 -10.80
C THR A 271 2.74 -10.67 -10.26
N ALA A 272 2.44 -10.64 -8.96
CA ALA A 272 1.52 -11.53 -8.30
C ALA A 272 0.59 -10.74 -7.37
N THR A 273 -0.71 -10.96 -7.51
CA THR A 273 -1.76 -10.33 -6.70
C THR A 273 -2.68 -11.39 -6.11
N LEU A 274 -3.23 -11.09 -4.94
CA LEU A 274 -4.14 -11.96 -4.22
C LEU A 274 -5.26 -11.12 -3.60
N SER A 275 -6.50 -11.37 -4.00
CA SER A 275 -7.65 -10.92 -3.20
C SER A 275 -8.09 -12.03 -2.25
N TYR A 276 -8.44 -11.66 -1.01
CA TYR A 276 -8.85 -12.61 0.03
C TYR A 276 -9.93 -12.01 0.93
N THR A 277 -11.05 -12.71 1.12
CA THR A 277 -12.16 -12.26 1.96
C THR A 277 -12.24 -13.09 3.24
N LEU A 278 -11.98 -12.44 4.37
CA LEU A 278 -12.12 -13.02 5.71
C LEU A 278 -13.59 -13.18 6.07
N ALA A 279 -13.95 -14.38 6.54
CA ALA A 279 -15.30 -14.69 7.01
C ALA A 279 -15.62 -13.97 8.32
N ARG A 280 -14.62 -13.85 9.21
CA ARG A 280 -14.67 -13.03 10.41
C ARG A 280 -13.87 -11.75 10.21
N GLY A 281 -14.56 -10.62 10.16
CA GLY A 281 -13.96 -9.30 10.01
C GLY A 281 -12.94 -8.99 11.09
N ARG A 282 -11.82 -8.38 10.70
CA ARG A 282 -10.69 -8.05 11.57
C ARG A 282 -10.41 -6.56 11.54
N PRO A 283 -10.85 -5.78 12.54
CA PRO A 283 -10.77 -4.32 12.50
C PRO A 283 -9.35 -3.78 12.73
N ASP A 284 -8.43 -4.63 13.18
CA ASP A 284 -7.00 -4.33 13.38
C ASP A 284 -6.20 -4.31 12.07
N LEU A 285 -6.78 -4.79 10.96
CA LEU A 285 -6.11 -4.79 9.67
C LEU A 285 -6.09 -3.40 9.05
N ILE A 286 -4.93 -3.02 8.52
CA ILE A 286 -4.67 -1.76 7.82
C ILE A 286 -3.78 -2.02 6.61
N PRO A 287 -3.71 -1.10 5.62
CA PRO A 287 -2.72 -1.17 4.55
C PRO A 287 -1.28 -1.22 5.09
N GLU A 288 -0.34 -1.70 4.27
CA GLU A 288 1.09 -1.92 4.57
C GLU A 288 1.42 -3.04 5.57
N LEU A 289 0.42 -3.71 6.17
CA LEU A 289 0.63 -4.97 6.88
C LEU A 289 1.09 -6.08 5.94
N THR A 290 1.72 -7.11 6.50
CA THR A 290 2.19 -8.27 5.74
C THR A 290 1.44 -9.52 6.12
N TYR A 291 1.29 -10.42 5.16
CA TYR A 291 0.48 -11.62 5.32
C TYR A 291 1.20 -12.87 4.83
N SER A 292 1.03 -13.97 5.56
CA SER A 292 1.38 -15.32 5.12
C SER A 292 0.12 -16.18 5.11
N LEU A 293 -0.08 -16.99 4.08
CA LEU A 293 -1.23 -17.90 3.99
C LEU A 293 -0.78 -19.36 4.05
N SER A 294 -1.51 -20.17 4.82
CA SER A 294 -1.31 -21.63 4.88
C SER A 294 -2.61 -22.40 4.57
N GLY A 295 -2.47 -23.68 4.16
CA GLY A 295 -3.61 -24.52 3.77
C GLY A 295 -4.22 -24.15 2.41
N ILE A 296 -3.50 -23.39 1.59
CA ILE A 296 -3.84 -23.03 0.21
C ILE A 296 -2.78 -23.61 -0.74
N LYS A 297 -2.92 -23.41 -2.07
CA LYS A 297 -1.92 -23.86 -3.04
C LYS A 297 -0.50 -23.38 -2.70
N ASP A 298 0.47 -24.24 -2.90
CA ASP A 298 1.89 -24.01 -2.58
C ASP A 298 2.44 -22.72 -3.21
N GLU A 299 2.06 -22.41 -4.45
CA GLU A 299 2.51 -21.20 -5.15
C GLU A 299 2.05 -19.92 -4.45
N ILE A 300 0.87 -19.95 -3.83
CA ILE A 300 0.30 -18.82 -3.09
C ILE A 300 0.90 -18.75 -1.68
N ALA A 301 1.02 -19.90 -1.02
CA ALA A 301 1.58 -20.02 0.32
C ALA A 301 3.09 -19.71 0.37
N ALA A 302 3.80 -19.86 -0.75
CA ALA A 302 5.22 -19.54 -0.86
C ALA A 302 5.50 -18.04 -0.76
N ILE A 303 4.56 -17.17 -1.11
CA ILE A 303 4.74 -15.72 -1.20
C ILE A 303 4.39 -15.05 0.13
N THR A 304 5.24 -14.14 0.59
CA THR A 304 4.84 -13.14 1.60
C THR A 304 4.09 -12.02 0.90
N TRP A 305 2.89 -11.72 1.39
CA TRP A 305 1.98 -10.75 0.79
C TRP A 305 2.05 -9.41 1.51
N LEU A 306 1.80 -8.33 0.78
CA LEU A 306 1.72 -6.95 1.27
C LEU A 306 0.30 -6.41 1.06
N GLY A 307 -0.30 -5.87 2.12
CA GLY A 307 -1.64 -5.27 2.06
C GLY A 307 -1.64 -3.93 1.35
N SER A 308 -2.37 -3.84 0.24
CA SER A 308 -2.53 -2.60 -0.52
C SER A 308 -3.83 -1.87 -0.17
N HIS A 309 -4.93 -2.60 -0.02
CA HIS A 309 -6.26 -2.09 0.30
C HIS A 309 -6.94 -3.02 1.30
N VAL A 310 -7.67 -2.45 2.25
CA VAL A 310 -8.45 -3.20 3.24
C VAL A 310 -9.87 -2.66 3.24
N ALA A 311 -10.85 -3.51 2.98
CA ALA A 311 -12.26 -3.14 3.01
C ALA A 311 -13.00 -3.91 4.10
N HIS A 312 -13.68 -3.18 4.97
CA HIS A 312 -14.55 -3.72 6.01
C HIS A 312 -16.01 -3.56 5.59
N SER A 313 -16.81 -4.62 5.75
CA SER A 313 -18.25 -4.59 5.50
C SER A 313 -18.98 -5.12 6.73
N VAL A 314 -19.79 -4.28 7.35
CA VAL A 314 -20.59 -4.61 8.54
C VAL A 314 -22.06 -4.46 8.21
N THR A 315 -22.84 -5.51 8.42
CA THR A 315 -24.31 -5.49 8.43
C THR A 315 -24.79 -5.84 9.84
N ALA A 316 -26.11 -5.91 10.04
CA ALA A 316 -26.69 -6.37 11.30
C ALA A 316 -26.22 -7.79 11.69
N ASP A 317 -25.98 -8.66 10.70
CA ASP A 317 -25.74 -10.09 10.92
C ASP A 317 -24.29 -10.52 10.65
N ALA A 318 -23.51 -9.72 9.92
CA ALA A 318 -22.19 -10.12 9.46
C ALA A 318 -21.17 -8.98 9.51
N TYR A 319 -19.92 -9.34 9.80
CA TYR A 319 -18.77 -8.47 9.61
C TYR A 319 -17.69 -9.25 8.88
N THR A 320 -17.33 -8.81 7.68
CA THR A 320 -16.27 -9.38 6.85
C THR A 320 -15.15 -8.37 6.60
N THR A 321 -14.00 -8.86 6.15
CA THR A 321 -12.89 -7.98 5.72
C THR A 321 -12.28 -8.53 4.45
N SER A 322 -12.31 -7.73 3.39
CA SER A 322 -11.69 -8.03 2.10
C SER A 322 -10.31 -7.39 2.03
N LEU A 323 -9.34 -8.15 1.54
CA LEU A 323 -7.96 -7.73 1.40
C LEU A 323 -7.58 -7.77 -0.08
N GLU A 324 -6.94 -6.70 -0.56
CA GLU A 324 -6.22 -6.71 -1.83
C GLU A 324 -4.72 -6.70 -1.55
N LEU A 325 -4.04 -7.75 -1.98
CA LEU A 325 -2.65 -8.02 -1.65
C LEU A 325 -1.78 -8.08 -2.91
N GLU A 326 -0.56 -7.62 -2.78
CA GLU A 326 0.50 -7.73 -3.79
C GLU A 326 1.71 -8.48 -3.22
N SER A 327 2.60 -8.96 -4.07
CA SER A 327 3.81 -9.63 -3.60
C SER A 327 4.72 -8.67 -2.84
N LYS A 328 5.22 -9.08 -1.67
CA LYS A 328 6.21 -8.29 -0.94
C LYS A 328 7.60 -8.52 -1.54
N LEU A 329 8.31 -7.44 -1.83
CA LEU A 329 9.73 -7.52 -2.21
C LEU A 329 10.62 -7.72 -0.98
N PRO A 330 11.78 -8.38 -1.13
CA PRO A 330 12.81 -8.40 -0.11
C PRO A 330 13.32 -7.01 0.29
N ASP A 331 13.72 -6.84 1.55
CA ASP A 331 14.20 -5.54 2.03
C ASP A 331 15.59 -5.19 1.47
N GLY A 332 16.38 -6.21 1.09
CA GLY A 332 17.74 -6.08 0.55
C GLY A 332 17.83 -5.68 -0.93
N ASP A 333 16.69 -5.51 -1.62
CA ASP A 333 16.65 -5.11 -3.03
C ASP A 333 16.79 -3.59 -3.26
N GLU A 334 17.04 -2.81 -2.19
CA GLU A 334 17.31 -1.35 -2.30
C GLU A 334 18.53 -1.02 -3.17
N VAL A 335 19.44 -1.98 -3.36
CA VAL A 335 20.62 -1.83 -4.22
C VAL A 335 20.35 -2.50 -5.56
N LEU A 336 19.51 -1.86 -6.37
CA LEU A 336 19.50 -2.06 -7.81
C LEU A 336 20.60 -1.19 -8.38
N ASP A 337 21.80 -1.75 -8.59
CA ASP A 337 22.82 -1.07 -9.37
C ASP A 337 22.29 -0.73 -10.77
N LEU A 338 22.93 0.23 -11.44
CA LEU A 338 22.58 0.60 -12.82
C LEU A 338 22.53 -0.66 -13.69
N ALA A 339 21.43 -0.83 -14.43
CA ALA A 339 21.12 -1.88 -15.39
C ALA A 339 21.99 -3.16 -15.38
N GLU A 340 21.42 -4.29 -14.96
CA GLU A 340 22.05 -5.59 -15.21
C GLU A 340 21.87 -5.96 -16.69
N GLU A 341 22.95 -6.30 -17.40
CA GLU A 341 22.84 -6.87 -18.75
C GLU A 341 22.17 -8.26 -18.66
N VAL A 342 21.17 -8.48 -19.52
CA VAL A 342 20.36 -9.70 -19.59
C VAL A 342 21.25 -10.90 -19.92
N GLY A 343 21.07 -12.02 -19.20
CA GLY A 343 21.46 -13.35 -19.69
C GLY A 343 22.74 -13.96 -19.14
N ASP A 344 23.60 -13.20 -18.46
CA ASP A 344 24.88 -13.70 -17.91
C ASP A 344 24.78 -14.11 -16.43
N TYR A 345 23.62 -14.60 -15.99
CA TYR A 345 23.39 -14.92 -14.58
C TYR A 345 24.22 -16.09 -14.09
N THR A 346 25.17 -15.88 -13.20
CA THR A 346 26.08 -16.92 -12.71
C THR A 346 25.46 -17.80 -11.62
N GLY A 347 24.33 -17.36 -11.06
CA GLY A 347 23.61 -18.00 -9.97
C GLY A 347 22.20 -17.45 -9.81
N VAL A 348 21.50 -17.93 -8.79
CA VAL A 348 20.17 -17.48 -8.38
C VAL A 348 20.22 -17.18 -6.88
N LEU A 349 19.55 -16.11 -6.48
CA LEU A 349 19.38 -15.72 -5.09
C LEU A 349 17.91 -15.42 -4.80
N ALA A 350 17.43 -15.88 -3.65
CA ALA A 350 16.11 -15.57 -3.13
C ALA A 350 16.18 -15.26 -1.64
N TRP A 351 15.20 -14.50 -1.15
CA TRP A 351 15.06 -14.17 0.25
C TRP A 351 13.86 -14.87 0.85
N TYR A 352 13.96 -15.32 2.09
CA TYR A 352 12.83 -15.80 2.87
C TYR A 352 12.72 -15.06 4.20
N ARG A 353 11.49 -14.93 4.70
CA ARG A 353 11.19 -14.45 6.05
C ARG A 353 11.25 -15.62 7.03
N ASP A 354 12.05 -15.48 8.09
CA ASP A 354 12.02 -16.42 9.21
C ASP A 354 10.71 -16.22 10.01
N GLU A 355 9.96 -17.30 10.19
CA GLU A 355 8.62 -17.25 10.77
C GLU A 355 8.63 -16.71 12.22
N LYS A 356 9.64 -17.08 13.01
CA LYS A 356 9.73 -16.78 14.44
C LYS A 356 10.26 -15.38 14.72
N THR A 357 11.28 -14.98 13.97
CA THR A 357 12.01 -13.72 14.20
C THR A 357 11.57 -12.60 13.27
N GLY A 358 10.89 -12.92 12.17
CA GLY A 358 10.53 -11.99 11.11
C GLY A 358 11.71 -11.48 10.28
N LYS A 359 12.94 -11.93 10.58
CA LYS A 359 14.14 -11.51 9.87
C LYS A 359 14.21 -12.14 8.48
N GLN A 360 14.76 -11.41 7.52
CA GLN A 360 14.97 -11.93 6.17
C GLN A 360 16.33 -12.60 6.06
N HIS A 361 16.37 -13.75 5.38
CA HIS A 361 17.57 -14.54 5.14
C HIS A 361 17.63 -14.92 3.66
N ARG A 362 18.86 -15.08 3.13
CA ARG A 362 19.08 -15.44 1.73
C ARG A 362 19.31 -16.94 1.54
N VAL A 363 18.87 -17.45 0.41
CA VAL A 363 19.19 -18.78 -0.15
C VAL A 363 19.74 -18.58 -1.55
N THR A 364 20.75 -19.37 -1.92
CA THR A 364 21.50 -19.18 -3.16
C THR A 364 21.79 -20.50 -3.86
N ALA A 365 21.87 -20.49 -5.18
CA ALA A 365 22.43 -21.56 -6.00
C ALA A 365 23.35 -20.99 -7.08
N GLY A 366 24.39 -21.75 -7.46
CA GLY A 366 25.39 -21.28 -8.42
C GLY A 366 26.31 -20.20 -7.84
N ASP A 367 27.08 -19.57 -8.73
CA ASP A 367 28.04 -18.54 -8.40
C ASP A 367 27.34 -17.18 -8.21
N GLN A 368 27.70 -16.43 -7.17
CA GLN A 368 27.02 -15.20 -6.77
C GLN A 368 27.68 -13.92 -7.28
N THR A 369 28.52 -13.99 -8.32
CA THR A 369 29.13 -12.82 -8.97
C THR A 369 28.09 -11.97 -9.71
N ARG A 370 27.15 -12.60 -10.43
CA ARG A 370 25.98 -11.96 -11.07
C ARG A 370 24.74 -12.83 -10.87
N PRO A 371 24.17 -12.91 -9.65
CA PRO A 371 23.04 -13.79 -9.39
C PRO A 371 21.74 -13.14 -9.86
N ARG A 372 20.86 -13.91 -10.51
CA ARG A 372 19.48 -13.47 -10.73
C ARG A 372 18.75 -13.47 -9.40
N ARG A 373 18.13 -12.34 -9.07
CA ARG A 373 17.36 -12.17 -7.83
C ARG A 373 15.90 -12.51 -8.10
N LEU A 374 15.34 -13.44 -7.33
CA LEU A 374 13.91 -13.72 -7.36
C LEU A 374 13.15 -12.57 -6.67
N THR A 375 12.02 -12.17 -7.26
CA THR A 375 11.40 -10.87 -6.97
C THR A 375 10.57 -10.82 -5.69
N HIS A 376 10.04 -11.96 -5.21
CA HIS A 376 9.21 -11.96 -4.00
C HIS A 376 9.96 -12.52 -2.78
N LEU A 377 9.59 -11.99 -1.62
CA LEU A 377 9.99 -12.52 -0.33
C LEU A 377 9.23 -13.82 -0.04
N TYR A 378 9.96 -14.92 0.11
CA TYR A 378 9.37 -16.22 0.39
C TYR A 378 8.93 -16.34 1.85
N ALA A 379 7.78 -16.96 2.09
CA ALA A 379 7.22 -17.14 3.43
C ALA A 379 8.01 -18.14 4.30
N SER A 380 8.86 -18.98 3.69
CA SER A 380 9.67 -19.97 4.40
C SER A 380 10.97 -20.31 3.66
N LYS A 381 11.93 -20.87 4.41
CA LYS A 381 13.21 -21.35 3.86
C LYS A 381 13.02 -22.41 2.78
N SER A 382 12.15 -23.39 3.03
CA SER A 382 11.91 -24.50 2.09
C SER A 382 11.26 -24.04 0.79
N SER A 383 10.38 -23.04 0.84
CA SER A 383 9.81 -22.44 -0.37
C SER A 383 10.85 -21.66 -1.18
N ALA A 384 11.75 -20.92 -0.51
CA ALA A 384 12.86 -20.25 -1.18
C ALA A 384 13.86 -21.24 -1.81
N GLU A 385 14.24 -22.31 -1.09
CA GLU A 385 15.12 -23.37 -1.62
C GLU A 385 14.54 -24.03 -2.87
N ARG A 386 13.26 -24.42 -2.84
CA ARG A 386 12.58 -24.99 -4.02
C ARG A 386 12.57 -24.04 -5.21
N ALA A 387 12.32 -22.75 -4.97
CA ALA A 387 12.28 -21.76 -6.05
C ALA A 387 13.66 -21.49 -6.66
N VAL A 388 14.69 -21.35 -5.82
CA VAL A 388 16.08 -21.20 -6.24
C VAL A 388 16.54 -22.41 -7.04
N GLU A 389 16.25 -23.63 -6.57
CA GLU A 389 16.61 -24.86 -7.27
C GLU A 389 15.90 -24.97 -8.63
N LYS A 390 14.59 -24.66 -8.68
CA LYS A 390 13.80 -24.69 -9.90
C LYS A 390 14.35 -23.71 -10.94
N GLU A 391 14.61 -22.47 -10.55
CA GLU A 391 15.11 -21.45 -11.48
C GLU A 391 16.55 -21.75 -11.91
N TRP A 392 17.38 -22.26 -11.00
CA TRP A 392 18.75 -22.66 -11.34
C TRP A 392 18.78 -23.81 -12.35
N LYS A 393 17.94 -24.84 -12.18
CA LYS A 393 17.79 -25.93 -13.17
C LYS A 393 17.31 -25.40 -14.51
N LYS A 394 16.38 -24.45 -14.53
CA LYS A 394 15.90 -23.80 -15.76
C LYS A 394 17.02 -23.04 -16.47
N MET A 395 17.88 -22.33 -15.74
CA MET A 395 19.05 -21.66 -16.31
C MET A 395 20.08 -22.64 -16.87
N GLN A 396 20.34 -23.73 -16.15
CA GLN A 396 21.26 -24.77 -16.62
C GLN A 396 20.75 -25.41 -17.91
N ALA A 397 19.44 -25.73 -17.98
CA ALA A 397 18.81 -26.26 -19.18
C ALA A 397 18.94 -25.31 -20.38
N ALA A 398 18.61 -24.02 -20.18
CA ALA A 398 18.74 -22.98 -21.21
C ALA A 398 20.18 -22.82 -21.72
N ARG A 399 21.19 -22.98 -20.86
CA ARG A 399 22.61 -22.95 -21.24
C ARG A 399 23.07 -24.20 -22.00
N SER A 400 22.48 -25.35 -21.71
CA SER A 400 22.80 -26.61 -22.38
C SER A 400 22.15 -26.78 -23.76
N GLY A 401 21.27 -25.87 -24.18
CA GLY A 401 20.61 -25.92 -25.50
C GLY A 401 19.65 -27.09 -25.70
N VAL A 402 19.12 -27.66 -24.60
CA VAL A 402 18.15 -28.77 -24.59
C VAL A 402 16.75 -28.25 -24.31
#